data_AF-L0NDE5-F1
#
_entry.id   AF-L0NDE5-F1
#
_cell.length_a   1.000
_cell.length_b   1.000
_cell.length_c   1.000
_cell.angle_alpha   90.00
_cell.angle_beta   90.00
_cell.angle_gamma   90.00
#
_symmetry.space_group_name_H-M   'P 1'
#
loop_
_entity.id
_entity.type
_entity.pdbx_description
1 polymer ?
#
loop_
_entity_poly.entity_id
_entity_poly.type
_entity_poly.pdbx_seq_one_letter_code
_entity_poly.pdbx_strand_id
1 'polypeptide(L)'
;MTHKTTDVPPMTVVGASTILEKTGPFLHHFKVRKKEYNEELARYRASAPTFLGSLSGDELRHKIDRCHDLTELAMHSVDRKILISARDLRMVQHLSPDDVDYAISGLRHLADEREKRAEKDAQAALQRAARSRKRKRIAWTVFAIAVGLACLSIPILKGVFQ
;
A
#
# COMPACT_ATOMS: atom_id res chain seq x y z
N MET A 1 28.25 -29.99 7.61
CA MET A 1 28.38 -28.70 6.90
C MET A 1 27.92 -28.89 5.47
N THR A 2 26.67 -28.56 5.16
CA THR A 2 26.15 -28.60 3.79
C THR A 2 26.58 -27.33 3.08
N HIS A 3 27.48 -27.43 2.11
CA HIS A 3 27.75 -26.34 1.19
C HIS A 3 26.44 -25.98 0.49
N LYS A 4 25.84 -24.84 0.84
CA LYS A 4 24.89 -24.17 -0.04
C LYS A 4 25.69 -23.77 -1.26
N THR A 5 25.62 -24.56 -2.32
CA THR A 5 25.90 -24.07 -3.67
C THR A 5 25.00 -22.87 -3.87
N THR A 6 25.60 -21.68 -3.88
CA THR A 6 24.93 -20.46 -4.33
C THR A 6 24.58 -20.71 -5.79
N ASP A 7 23.31 -21.05 -6.05
CA ASP A 7 22.80 -21.24 -7.39
C ASP A 7 22.97 -19.94 -8.17
N VAL A 8 24.05 -19.88 -8.95
CA VAL A 8 24.27 -18.78 -9.89
C VAL A 8 23.16 -18.89 -10.93
N PRO A 9 22.35 -17.84 -11.12
CA PRO A 9 21.26 -17.89 -12.09
C PRO A 9 21.84 -18.16 -13.48
N PRO A 10 21.16 -18.98 -14.31
CA PRO A 10 21.63 -19.27 -15.66
C PRO A 10 21.77 -17.96 -16.44
N MET A 11 22.93 -17.80 -17.09
CA MET A 11 23.28 -16.62 -17.88
C MET A 11 22.99 -16.87 -19.36
N THR A 12 22.69 -15.82 -20.12
CA THR A 12 22.35 -15.91 -21.54
C THR A 12 22.95 -14.72 -22.29
N VAL A 13 23.49 -15.00 -23.48
CA VAL A 13 24.01 -13.97 -24.38
C VAL A 13 22.90 -13.48 -25.29
N VAL A 14 22.68 -12.16 -25.31
CA VAL A 14 21.59 -11.53 -26.05
C VAL A 14 22.14 -10.36 -26.85
N GLY A 15 21.54 -10.09 -28.02
CA GLY A 15 21.87 -8.91 -28.82
C GLY A 15 21.52 -7.62 -28.09
N ALA A 16 22.44 -6.66 -28.09
CA ALA A 16 22.22 -5.33 -27.50
C ALA A 16 21.01 -4.62 -28.14
N SER A 17 20.79 -4.80 -29.45
CA SER A 17 19.64 -4.22 -30.16
C SER A 17 18.30 -4.69 -29.60
N THR A 18 18.15 -6.00 -29.32
CA THR A 18 16.91 -6.56 -28.76
C THR A 18 16.56 -5.95 -27.41
N ILE A 19 17.58 -5.64 -26.60
CA ILE A 19 17.40 -5.01 -25.29
C ILE A 19 16.91 -3.59 -25.49
N LEU A 20 17.59 -2.80 -26.32
CA LEU A 20 17.25 -1.40 -26.60
C LEU A 20 15.85 -1.26 -27.24
N GLU A 21 15.49 -2.15 -28.16
CA GLU A 21 14.18 -2.18 -28.83
C GLU A 21 13.03 -2.41 -27.83
N LYS A 22 13.27 -3.12 -26.73
CA LYS A 22 12.28 -3.39 -25.69
C LYS A 22 12.31 -2.37 -24.56
N THR A 23 13.48 -2.03 -24.03
CA THR A 23 13.61 -1.09 -22.91
C THR A 23 13.31 0.35 -23.31
N GLY A 24 13.66 0.74 -24.55
CA GLY A 24 13.46 2.10 -25.05
C GLY A 24 11.99 2.57 -24.99
N PRO A 25 11.05 1.88 -25.65
CA PRO A 25 9.63 2.25 -25.62
C PRO A 25 9.04 2.28 -24.21
N PHE A 26 9.38 1.31 -23.36
CA PHE A 26 8.94 1.26 -21.97
C PHE A 26 9.44 2.45 -21.16
N LEU A 27 10.75 2.73 -21.20
CA LEU A 27 11.37 3.85 -20.48
C LEU A 27 10.87 5.19 -21.00
N HIS A 28 10.63 5.31 -22.30
CA HIS A 28 10.03 6.50 -22.89
C HIS A 28 8.61 6.73 -22.38
N HIS A 29 7.76 5.70 -22.39
CA HIS A 29 6.39 5.80 -21.89
C HIS A 29 6.36 6.15 -20.40
N PHE A 30 7.21 5.51 -19.60
CA PHE A 30 7.39 5.88 -18.20
C PHE A 30 7.80 7.35 -18.04
N LYS A 31 8.76 7.85 -18.85
CA LYS A 31 9.19 9.25 -18.80
C LYS A 31 8.03 10.22 -19.06
N VAL A 32 7.16 9.91 -20.03
CA VAL A 32 5.96 10.72 -20.34
C VAL A 32 4.96 10.69 -19.18
N ARG A 33 4.71 9.51 -18.62
CA ARG A 33 3.70 9.28 -17.56
C ARG A 33 4.25 9.47 -16.13
N LYS A 34 5.54 9.81 -15.98
CA LYS A 34 6.27 9.86 -14.69
C LYS A 34 5.58 10.74 -13.66
N LYS A 35 5.06 11.89 -14.10
CA LYS A 35 4.36 12.84 -13.22
C LYS A 35 3.12 12.19 -12.61
N GLU A 36 2.27 11.61 -13.45
CA GLU A 36 1.03 10.95 -13.02
C GLU A 36 1.31 9.73 -12.12
N TYR A 37 2.30 8.92 -12.47
CA TYR A 37 2.73 7.81 -11.62
C TYR A 37 3.15 8.27 -10.22
N ASN A 38 3.98 9.31 -10.14
CA ASN A 38 4.45 9.84 -8.86
C ASN A 38 3.31 10.47 -8.03
N GLU A 39 2.36 11.13 -8.68
CA GLU A 39 1.18 11.71 -8.03
C GLU A 39 0.31 10.62 -7.39
N GLU A 40 0.00 9.55 -8.14
CA GLU A 40 -0.79 8.43 -7.60
C GLU A 40 -0.04 7.64 -6.53
N LEU A 41 1.28 7.47 -6.69
CA LEU A 41 2.12 6.85 -5.66
C LEU A 41 2.14 7.67 -4.37
N ALA A 42 2.18 9.01 -4.48
CA ALA A 42 2.09 9.89 -3.32
C ALA A 42 0.71 9.82 -2.66
N ARG A 43 -0.37 9.78 -3.45
CA ARG A 43 -1.75 9.62 -2.96
C ARG A 43 -1.93 8.29 -2.23
N TYR A 44 -1.40 7.20 -2.78
CA TYR A 44 -1.38 5.89 -2.14
C TYR A 44 -0.60 5.90 -0.82
N ARG A 45 0.59 6.50 -0.79
CA ARG A 45 1.39 6.60 0.44
C ARG A 45 0.69 7.44 1.51
N ALA A 46 0.00 8.51 1.12
CA ALA A 46 -0.78 9.34 2.04
C ALA A 46 -1.98 8.58 2.65
N SER A 47 -2.62 7.70 1.88
CA SER A 47 -3.70 6.83 2.38
C SER A 47 -3.19 5.65 3.22
N ALA A 48 -1.87 5.46 3.31
CA ALA A 48 -1.21 4.36 3.99
C ALA A 48 -0.09 4.82 4.97
N PRO A 49 -0.39 5.62 6.01
CA PRO A 49 0.62 6.19 6.92
C PRO A 49 1.41 5.17 7.76
N THR A 50 1.10 3.88 7.64
CA THR A 50 1.85 2.79 8.28
C THR A 50 3.20 2.58 7.62
N PHE A 51 4.23 2.27 8.42
CA PHE A 51 5.60 1.98 7.96
C PHE A 51 5.69 0.87 6.88
N LEU A 52 4.81 -0.13 6.91
CA LEU A 52 4.75 -1.16 5.85
C LEU A 52 4.11 -0.65 4.55
N GLY A 53 3.23 0.36 4.65
CA GLY A 53 2.55 0.99 3.52
C GLY A 53 3.47 1.89 2.69
N SER A 54 4.52 2.46 3.29
CA SER A 54 5.51 3.27 2.58
C SER A 54 6.45 2.44 1.70
N LEU A 55 6.66 1.16 2.04
CA LEU A 55 7.47 0.20 1.30
C LEU A 55 6.71 -0.51 0.18
N SER A 56 5.39 -0.62 0.28
CA SER A 56 4.53 -1.25 -0.74
C SER A 56 4.08 -0.26 -1.82
N GLY A 57 3.74 -0.76 -3.02
CA GLY A 57 3.11 0.03 -4.10
C GLY A 57 4.06 0.59 -5.16
N ASP A 58 5.38 0.58 -4.93
CA ASP A 58 6.38 1.02 -5.92
C ASP A 58 6.81 -0.14 -6.84
N GLU A 59 5.84 -0.67 -7.61
CA GLU A 59 6.04 -1.87 -8.44
C GLU A 59 6.98 -1.64 -9.64
N LEU A 60 7.06 -0.40 -10.14
CA LEU A 60 7.84 -0.08 -11.33
C LEU A 60 9.30 0.20 -11.03
N ARG A 61 9.66 0.69 -9.83
CA ARG A 61 11.03 1.15 -9.55
C ARG A 61 12.10 0.12 -9.84
N HIS A 62 11.95 -1.11 -9.36
CA HIS A 62 12.90 -2.18 -9.67
C HIS A 62 12.98 -2.46 -11.18
N LYS A 63 11.84 -2.46 -11.90
CA LYS A 63 11.83 -2.67 -13.35
C LYS A 63 12.56 -1.54 -14.07
N ILE A 64 12.33 -0.28 -13.67
CA ILE A 64 12.93 0.92 -14.25
C ILE A 64 14.44 0.93 -14.02
N ASP A 65 14.88 0.75 -12.78
CA ASP A 65 16.30 0.71 -12.42
C ASP A 65 17.00 -0.37 -13.24
N ARG A 66 16.39 -1.56 -13.32
CA ARG A 66 16.97 -2.66 -14.11
C ARG A 66 16.98 -2.39 -15.61
N CYS A 67 15.94 -1.75 -16.16
CA CYS A 67 15.91 -1.36 -17.57
C CYS A 67 16.98 -0.30 -17.88
N HIS A 68 17.27 0.62 -16.96
CA HIS A 68 18.38 1.56 -17.09
C HIS A 68 19.73 0.84 -17.11
N ASP A 69 20.00 -0.06 -16.16
CA ASP A 69 21.23 -0.86 -16.13
C ASP A 69 21.45 -1.62 -17.46
N LEU A 70 20.41 -2.30 -17.94
CA LEU A 70 20.48 -3.11 -19.16
C LEU A 70 20.65 -2.25 -20.41
N THR A 71 20.05 -1.05 -20.42
CA THR A 71 20.22 -0.09 -21.50
C THR A 71 21.65 0.45 -21.53
N GLU A 72 22.22 0.80 -20.38
CA GLU A 72 23.61 1.24 -20.26
C GLU A 72 24.58 0.14 -20.73
N LEU A 73 24.40 -1.10 -20.25
CA LEU A 73 25.19 -2.25 -20.69
C LEU A 73 25.09 -2.49 -22.19
N ALA A 74 23.88 -2.36 -22.77
CA ALA A 74 23.67 -2.53 -24.21
C ALA A 74 24.33 -1.42 -25.03
N MET A 75 24.30 -0.17 -24.56
CA MET A 75 24.93 0.98 -25.23
C MET A 75 26.46 0.89 -25.23
N HIS A 76 27.05 0.37 -24.15
CA HIS A 76 28.51 0.26 -24.00
C HIS A 76 29.09 -1.08 -24.47
N SER A 77 28.26 -1.98 -25.02
CA SER A 77 28.69 -3.28 -25.52
C SER A 77 29.45 -3.18 -26.85
N VAL A 78 30.76 -3.46 -26.82
CA VAL A 78 31.65 -3.46 -28.00
C VAL A 78 31.18 -4.43 -29.10
N ASP A 79 30.81 -5.66 -28.73
CA ASP A 79 30.44 -6.72 -29.69
C ASP A 79 28.93 -6.78 -30.01
N ARG A 80 28.17 -5.75 -29.62
CA ARG A 80 26.70 -5.73 -29.67
C ARG A 80 26.02 -6.95 -29.01
N LYS A 81 26.69 -7.61 -28.07
CA LYS A 81 26.19 -8.76 -27.32
C LYS A 81 26.43 -8.51 -25.84
N ILE A 82 25.41 -8.74 -25.03
CA ILE A 82 25.49 -8.62 -23.59
C ILE A 82 25.19 -9.96 -22.93
N LEU A 83 25.89 -10.25 -21.83
CA LEU A 83 25.63 -11.39 -20.97
C LEU A 83 24.68 -10.94 -19.86
N ILE A 84 23.47 -11.51 -19.81
CA ILE A 84 22.46 -11.16 -18.81
C ILE A 84 21.90 -12.41 -18.13
N SER A 85 21.28 -12.24 -16.97
CA SER A 85 20.63 -13.36 -16.29
C SER A 85 19.36 -13.78 -17.03
N ALA A 86 18.97 -15.06 -16.91
CA ALA A 86 17.69 -15.54 -17.45
C ALA A 86 16.47 -14.85 -16.80
N ARG A 87 16.62 -14.27 -15.61
CA ARG A 87 15.58 -13.45 -14.98
C ARG A 87 15.40 -12.13 -15.73
N ASP A 88 16.50 -11.46 -16.05
CA ASP A 88 16.49 -10.19 -16.77
C ASP A 88 15.99 -10.37 -18.20
N LEU A 89 16.43 -11.44 -18.87
CA LEU A 89 15.95 -11.77 -20.21
C LEU A 89 14.43 -11.94 -20.23
N ARG A 90 13.87 -12.70 -19.29
CA ARG A 90 12.41 -12.86 -19.17
C ARG A 90 11.71 -11.54 -18.89
N MET A 91 12.28 -10.69 -18.03
CA MET A 91 11.73 -9.35 -17.77
C MET A 91 11.68 -8.51 -19.06
N VAL A 92 12.77 -8.46 -19.83
CA VAL A 92 12.83 -7.68 -21.08
C VAL A 92 11.88 -8.23 -22.14
N GLN A 93 11.77 -9.56 -22.27
CA GLN A 93 10.88 -10.19 -23.24
C GLN A 93 9.41 -9.82 -23.04
N HIS A 94 8.98 -9.67 -21.78
CA HIS A 94 7.61 -9.34 -21.40
C HIS A 94 7.40 -7.86 -21.09
N LEU A 95 8.42 -7.02 -21.33
CA LEU A 95 8.32 -5.60 -21.05
C LEU A 95 7.35 -4.95 -22.04
N SER A 96 6.29 -4.32 -21.52
CA SER A 96 5.30 -3.57 -22.29
C SER A 96 5.17 -2.15 -21.75
N PRO A 97 5.03 -1.12 -22.60
CA PRO A 97 4.60 0.21 -22.17
C PRO A 97 3.31 0.18 -21.33
N ASP A 98 2.38 -0.73 -21.64
CA ASP A 98 1.10 -0.86 -20.94
C ASP A 98 1.27 -1.18 -19.44
N ASP A 99 2.40 -1.79 -19.03
CA ASP A 99 2.72 -2.04 -17.63
C ASP A 99 2.72 -0.75 -16.80
N VAL A 100 3.10 0.38 -17.41
CA VAL A 100 3.12 1.68 -16.74
C VAL A 100 1.69 2.15 -16.46
N ASP A 101 0.80 2.01 -17.44
CA ASP A 101 -0.60 2.41 -17.29
C ASP A 101 -1.34 1.50 -16.31
N TYR A 102 -1.02 0.20 -16.35
CA TYR A 102 -1.52 -0.77 -15.39
C TYR A 102 -1.07 -0.44 -13.96
N ALA A 103 0.19 -0.07 -13.77
CA ALA A 103 0.70 0.33 -12.46
C ALA A 103 0.03 1.62 -11.94
N ILE A 104 -0.21 2.61 -12.82
CA ILE A 104 -0.94 3.83 -12.46
C ILE A 104 -2.38 3.50 -12.07
N SER A 105 -3.08 2.69 -12.86
CA SER A 105 -4.44 2.24 -12.56
C SER A 105 -4.50 1.45 -11.25
N GLY A 106 -3.53 0.56 -11.01
CA GLY A 106 -3.39 -0.19 -9.78
C GLY A 106 -3.21 0.72 -8.56
N LEU A 107 -2.32 1.72 -8.65
CA LEU A 107 -2.13 2.71 -7.59
C LEU A 107 -3.41 3.49 -7.29
N ARG A 108 -4.13 3.94 -8.32
CA ARG A 108 -5.44 4.61 -8.17
C ARG A 108 -6.44 3.74 -7.42
N HIS A 109 -6.62 2.51 -7.89
CA HIS A 109 -7.55 1.58 -7.29
C HIS A 109 -7.21 1.30 -5.83
N LEU A 110 -5.93 1.05 -5.53
CA LEU A 110 -5.47 0.81 -4.16
C LEU A 110 -5.65 2.03 -3.25
N ALA A 111 -5.38 3.24 -3.75
CA ALA A 111 -5.60 4.47 -3.00
C ALA A 111 -7.10 4.66 -2.69
N ASP A 112 -7.96 4.51 -3.69
CA ASP A 112 -9.41 4.65 -3.55
C ASP A 112 -10.01 3.59 -2.60
N GLU A 113 -9.55 2.33 -2.69
CA GLU A 113 -9.98 1.27 -1.76
C GLU A 113 -9.62 1.60 -0.31
N ARG A 114 -8.42 2.14 -0.08
CA ARG A 114 -7.96 2.49 1.26
C ARG A 114 -8.70 3.69 1.81
N GLU A 115 -8.94 4.71 1.00
CA GLU A 115 -9.74 5.88 1.36
C GLU A 115 -11.15 5.44 1.79
N LYS A 116 -11.81 4.58 1.00
CA LYS A 116 -13.11 4.00 1.36
C LYS A 116 -13.09 3.18 2.65
N ARG A 117 -12.00 2.45 2.94
CA ARG A 117 -11.85 1.73 4.22
C ARG A 117 -11.68 2.69 5.39
N ALA A 118 -10.85 3.72 5.24
CA ALA A 118 -10.64 4.74 6.26
C ALA A 118 -11.93 5.50 6.58
N GLU A 119 -12.74 5.85 5.58
CA GLU A 119 -14.05 6.47 5.77
C GLU A 119 -15.02 5.57 6.56
N LYS A 120 -15.09 4.28 6.21
CA LYS A 120 -15.92 3.31 6.92
C LYS A 120 -15.47 3.14 8.37
N ASP A 121 -14.17 3.12 8.62
CA ASP A 121 -13.60 3.02 9.96
C ASP A 121 -13.87 4.28 10.79
N ALA A 122 -13.76 5.46 10.19
CA ALA A 122 -14.12 6.73 10.82
C ALA A 122 -15.61 6.79 11.19
N GLN A 123 -16.50 6.36 10.29
CA GLN A 123 -17.93 6.26 10.57
C GLN A 123 -18.21 5.26 11.69
N ALA A 124 -17.56 4.09 11.69
CA ALA A 124 -17.69 3.11 12.75
C ALA A 124 -17.20 3.65 14.10
N ALA A 125 -16.10 4.40 14.12
CA ALA A 125 -15.58 5.06 15.32
C ALA A 125 -16.56 6.12 15.86
N LEU A 126 -17.13 6.96 15.00
CA LEU A 126 -18.16 7.93 15.37
C LEU A 126 -19.40 7.25 15.97
N GLN A 127 -19.87 6.15 15.37
CA GLN A 127 -20.99 5.38 15.91
C GLN A 127 -20.66 4.74 17.26
N ARG A 128 -19.45 4.20 17.46
CA ARG A 128 -19.00 3.66 18.75
C ARG A 128 -18.94 4.75 19.82
N ALA A 129 -18.44 5.95 19.48
CA ALA A 129 -18.40 7.10 20.37
C ALA A 129 -19.81 7.60 20.75
N ALA A 130 -20.74 7.62 19.79
CA ALA A 130 -22.14 7.97 20.07
C ALA A 130 -22.82 6.94 21.00
N ARG A 131 -22.60 5.64 20.75
CA ARG A 131 -23.12 4.56 21.61
C ARG A 131 -22.55 4.62 23.03
N SER A 132 -21.26 4.92 23.19
CA SER A 132 -20.64 5.04 24.52
C SER A 132 -21.22 6.23 25.31
N ARG A 133 -21.45 7.39 24.66
CA ARG A 133 -22.13 8.53 25.27
C ARG A 133 -23.57 8.20 25.71
N LYS A 134 -24.33 7.50 24.87
CA LYS A 134 -25.70 7.06 25.21
C LYS A 134 -25.71 6.11 26.40
N ARG A 135 -24.80 5.13 26.45
CA ARG A 135 -24.66 4.21 27.59
C ARG A 135 -24.30 4.95 28.89
N LYS A 136 -23.38 5.92 28.83
CA LYS A 136 -23.03 6.75 30.00
C LYS A 136 -24.26 7.51 30.52
N ARG A 137 -25.04 8.17 29.63
CA ARG A 137 -26.26 8.87 30.04
C ARG A 137 -27.26 7.94 30.73
N ILE A 138 -27.50 6.75 30.18
CA ILE A 138 -28.42 5.77 30.77
C ILE A 138 -27.93 5.31 32.15
N ALA A 139 -26.63 5.05 32.31
CA ALA A 139 -26.08 4.68 33.62
C ALA A 139 -26.27 5.80 34.66
N TRP A 140 -26.06 7.07 34.27
CA TRP A 140 -26.30 8.21 35.14
C TRP A 140 -27.78 8.39 35.52
N THR A 141 -28.71 8.21 34.59
CA THR A 141 -30.15 8.27 34.91
C THR A 141 -30.58 7.12 35.81
N VAL A 142 -30.11 5.90 35.58
CA VAL A 142 -30.40 4.75 36.45
C VAL A 142 -29.84 5.00 37.86
N PHE A 143 -28.61 5.51 37.97
CA PHE A 143 -28.01 5.87 39.25
C PHE A 143 -28.82 6.96 39.97
N ALA A 144 -29.21 8.03 39.27
CA ALA A 144 -30.02 9.11 39.84
C ALA A 144 -31.38 8.62 40.34
N ILE A 145 -32.04 7.73 39.60
CA ILE A 145 -33.31 7.11 40.01
C ILE A 145 -33.12 6.24 41.25
N ALA A 146 -32.06 5.41 41.28
CA ALA A 146 -31.75 4.56 42.43
C ALA A 146 -31.47 5.38 43.70
N VAL A 147 -30.69 6.46 43.58
CA VAL A 147 -30.44 7.39 44.69
C VAL A 147 -31.73 8.10 45.13
N GLY A 148 -32.56 8.54 44.19
CA GLY A 148 -33.86 9.16 44.50
C GLY A 148 -34.80 8.23 45.28
N LEU A 149 -34.89 6.96 44.88
CA LEU A 149 -35.66 5.92 45.58
C LEU A 149 -35.09 5.60 46.97
N ALA A 150 -33.76 5.56 47.11
CA ALA A 150 -33.11 5.37 48.41
C ALA A 150 -33.38 6.55 49.35
N CYS A 151 -33.38 7.79 48.88
CA CYS A 151 -33.69 8.95 49.71
C CYS A 151 -35.16 9.00 50.17
N LEU A 152 -36.09 8.54 49.34
CA LEU A 152 -37.52 8.48 49.67
C LEU A 152 -37.88 7.40 50.71
N SER A 153 -37.03 6.39 50.91
CA SER A 153 -37.25 5.32 51.89
C SER A 153 -36.71 5.63 53.30
N ILE A 154 -35.86 6.66 53.44
CA ILE A 154 -35.31 7.14 54.73
C ILE A 154 -36.39 7.67 55.71
N PRO A 155 -37.41 8.47 55.29
CA PRO A 155 -38.42 8.96 56.24
C PRO A 155 -39.37 7.86 56.75
N ILE A 156 -39.59 6.79 55.98
CA ILE A 156 -40.47 5.68 56.38
C ILE A 156 -39.86 4.88 57.54
N LEU A 157 -38.55 4.67 57.55
CA LEU A 157 -37.86 3.99 58.67
C LEU A 157 -37.77 4.84 59.94
N LYS A 158 -37.74 6.17 59.83
CA LYS A 158 -37.78 7.05 61.02
C LYS A 158 -39.16 7.10 61.68
N GLY A 159 -40.24 6.87 60.94
CA GLY A 159 -41.62 6.84 61.48
C GLY A 159 -42.03 5.51 62.15
N VAL A 160 -41.24 4.44 61.99
CA VAL A 160 -41.53 3.12 62.61
C VAL A 160 -40.79 2.92 63.94
N PHE A 161 -39.83 3.79 64.27
CA PHE A 161 -39.01 3.73 65.50
C PHE A 161 -39.29 4.88 66.50
N GLN A 162 -40.41 5.60 66.36
CA GLN A 162 -40.96 6.51 67.37
C GLN A 162 -42.21 5.89 67.99
#